data_AF-W7KJR0-F1
#
_entry.id   AF-W7KJR0-F1
#
_cell.length_a   1.000
_cell.length_b   1.000
_cell.length_c   1.000
_cell.angle_alpha   90.00
_cell.angle_beta   90.00
_cell.angle_gamma   90.00
#
_symmetry.space_group_name_H-M   'P 1'
#
loop_
_entity.id
_entity.type
_entity.pdbx_description
1 polymer ?
#
loop_
_entity_poly.entity_id
_entity_poly.type
_entity_poly.pdbx_seq_one_letter_code
_entity_poly.pdbx_strand_id
1 'polypeptide(L)'
;MQEFGLTDEEISYALDKAKGIILGYAMEYRARKVLEDLSFTNIRSVDLPSHDIEAEKDGHKYFIEVKASKRPPTKEYSAYKIAMIARLDGTHLTLLMTPKPTIFLTEDVLSEPKRILLKFFRLLFWGDLSEVKTFLDDDRNRKVVANYGRVVSEYANKIPNDSLLQIVRSVL
;
A
#
# COMPACT_ATOMS: atom_id res chain seq x y z
N MET A 1 -32.73 10.84 -15.53
CA MET A 1 -32.75 11.60 -14.25
C MET A 1 -34.18 11.77 -13.73
N GLN A 2 -35.13 12.29 -14.52
CA GLN A 2 -36.57 12.19 -14.21
C GLN A 2 -37.06 10.74 -14.01
N GLU A 3 -36.44 9.79 -14.71
CA GLU A 3 -36.71 8.34 -14.62
C GLU A 3 -36.52 7.73 -13.21
N PHE A 4 -35.74 8.39 -12.35
CA PHE A 4 -35.50 7.96 -10.98
C PHE A 4 -36.27 8.80 -9.94
N GLY A 5 -37.08 9.77 -10.39
CA GLY A 5 -37.85 10.65 -9.50
C GLY A 5 -37.01 11.56 -8.59
N LEU A 6 -35.72 11.74 -8.88
CA LEU A 6 -34.81 12.54 -8.06
C LEU A 6 -34.95 14.03 -8.39
N THR A 7 -34.95 14.85 -7.35
CA THR A 7 -34.88 16.31 -7.46
C THR A 7 -33.45 16.79 -7.73
N ASP A 8 -33.32 18.03 -8.23
CA ASP A 8 -32.00 18.63 -8.46
C ASP A 8 -31.20 18.80 -7.15
N GLU A 9 -31.88 19.02 -6.01
CA GLU A 9 -31.24 19.12 -4.69
C GLU A 9 -30.63 17.78 -4.25
N GLU A 10 -31.36 16.68 -4.43
CA GLU A 10 -30.87 15.33 -4.11
C GLU A 10 -29.69 14.92 -5.00
N ILE A 11 -29.72 15.30 -6.29
CA ILE A 11 -28.59 15.08 -7.21
C ILE A 11 -27.39 15.92 -6.78
N SER A 12 -27.59 17.19 -6.44
CA SER A 12 -26.50 18.06 -5.98
C SER A 12 -25.86 17.52 -4.71
N TYR A 13 -26.67 17.08 -3.73
CA TYR A 13 -26.17 16.42 -2.52
C TYR A 13 -25.35 15.17 -2.84
N ALA A 14 -25.85 14.30 -3.73
CA ALA A 14 -25.15 13.09 -4.12
C ALA A 14 -23.82 13.38 -4.83
N LEU A 15 -23.80 14.35 -5.75
CA LEU A 15 -22.59 14.79 -6.44
C LEU A 15 -21.55 15.37 -5.49
N ASP A 16 -21.98 16.17 -4.50
CA ASP A 16 -21.08 16.71 -3.48
C ASP A 16 -20.43 15.61 -2.63
N LYS A 17 -21.19 14.55 -2.30
CA LYS A 17 -20.64 13.37 -1.61
C LYS A 17 -19.72 12.54 -2.52
N ALA A 18 -20.06 12.41 -3.79
CA ALA A 18 -19.30 11.62 -4.76
C ALA A 18 -18.05 12.34 -5.30
N LYS A 19 -17.94 13.65 -5.12
CA LYS A 19 -16.87 14.48 -5.69
C LYS A 19 -15.47 13.95 -5.41
N GLY A 20 -15.21 13.48 -4.19
CA GLY A 20 -13.91 12.92 -3.83
C GLY A 20 -13.57 11.65 -4.60
N ILE A 21 -14.56 10.77 -4.79
CA ILE A 21 -14.42 9.50 -5.54
C ILE A 21 -14.18 9.80 -7.02
N ILE A 22 -14.98 10.69 -7.60
CA ILE A 22 -14.86 11.11 -9.00
C ILE A 22 -13.47 11.70 -9.26
N LEU A 23 -12.98 12.56 -8.36
CA LEU A 23 -11.65 13.14 -8.44
C LEU A 23 -10.54 12.07 -8.30
N GLY A 24 -10.73 11.07 -7.44
CA GLY A 24 -9.82 9.93 -7.30
C GLY A 24 -9.62 9.20 -8.63
N TYR A 25 -10.71 8.73 -9.23
CA TYR A 25 -10.68 8.04 -10.53
C TYR A 25 -10.10 8.92 -11.65
N ALA A 26 -10.44 10.21 -11.68
CA ALA A 26 -9.87 11.12 -12.66
C ALA A 26 -8.34 11.28 -12.49
N MET A 27 -7.85 11.25 -11.25
CA MET A 27 -6.41 11.34 -10.95
C MET A 27 -5.67 10.07 -11.31
N GLU A 28 -6.23 8.90 -11.02
CA GLU A 28 -5.67 7.60 -11.45
C GLU A 28 -5.60 7.49 -12.97
N TYR A 29 -6.65 7.91 -13.67
CA TYR A 29 -6.64 7.94 -15.14
C TYR A 29 -5.55 8.89 -15.66
N ARG A 30 -5.40 10.08 -15.05
CA ARG A 30 -4.34 11.04 -15.40
C ARG A 30 -2.95 10.50 -15.08
N ALA A 31 -2.78 9.73 -14.01
CA ALA A 31 -1.51 9.17 -13.60
C ALA A 31 -0.91 8.25 -14.67
N ARG A 32 -1.74 7.60 -15.50
CA ARG A 32 -1.26 6.77 -16.62
C ARG A 32 -0.40 7.57 -17.60
N LYS A 33 -0.89 8.73 -18.05
CA LYS A 33 -0.14 9.63 -18.96
C LYS A 33 1.16 10.12 -18.32
N VAL A 34 1.11 10.46 -17.04
CA VAL A 34 2.30 10.86 -16.28
C VAL A 34 3.35 9.74 -16.26
N LEU A 35 2.93 8.49 -16.08
CA LEU A 35 3.85 7.35 -16.07
C LEU A 35 4.42 7.08 -17.46
N GLU A 36 3.64 7.23 -18.53
CA GLU A 36 4.12 7.18 -19.92
C GLU A 36 5.21 8.23 -20.16
N ASP A 37 4.99 9.49 -19.73
CA ASP A 37 5.97 10.58 -19.83
C ASP A 37 7.25 10.28 -19.05
N LEU A 38 7.17 9.47 -17.99
CA LEU A 38 8.29 8.99 -17.18
C LEU A 38 8.91 7.68 -17.71
N SER A 39 8.56 7.30 -18.94
CA SER A 39 9.06 6.11 -19.65
C SER A 39 8.70 4.79 -19.00
N PHE A 40 7.59 4.73 -18.24
CA PHE A 40 6.99 3.45 -17.87
C PHE A 40 6.22 2.86 -19.06
N THR A 41 6.19 1.54 -19.14
CA THR A 41 5.48 0.75 -20.15
C THR A 41 4.50 -0.22 -19.47
N ASN A 42 3.64 -0.88 -20.25
CA ASN A 42 2.69 -1.88 -19.73
C ASN A 42 1.80 -1.36 -18.59
N ILE A 43 1.40 -0.09 -18.66
CA ILE A 43 0.67 0.61 -17.59
C ILE A 43 -0.80 0.14 -17.55
N ARG A 44 -1.18 -0.49 -16.44
CA ARG A 44 -2.53 -1.03 -16.20
C ARG A 44 -3.09 -0.51 -14.87
N SER A 45 -4.27 0.13 -14.92
CA SER A 45 -5.05 0.41 -13.72
C SER A 45 -5.63 -0.89 -13.16
N VAL A 46 -5.59 -1.03 -11.83
CA VAL A 46 -6.11 -2.21 -11.13
C VAL A 46 -7.00 -1.78 -9.97
N ASP A 47 -7.99 -2.61 -9.67
CA ASP A 47 -8.85 -2.43 -8.49
C ASP A 47 -8.38 -3.37 -7.39
N LEU A 48 -7.24 -3.01 -6.77
CA LEU A 48 -6.63 -3.78 -5.69
C LEU A 48 -6.45 -2.92 -4.44
N PRO A 49 -6.64 -3.48 -3.23
CA PRO A 49 -6.47 -2.71 -1.99
C PRO A 49 -5.04 -2.23 -1.72
N SER A 50 -4.06 -2.75 -2.47
CA SER A 50 -2.64 -2.48 -2.26
C SER A 50 -2.09 -1.31 -3.07
N HIS A 51 -2.56 -1.12 -4.31
CA HIS A 51 -2.08 -0.11 -5.25
C HIS A 51 -3.10 0.10 -6.37
N ASP A 52 -2.97 1.20 -7.11
CA ASP A 52 -3.94 1.60 -8.14
C ASP A 52 -3.46 1.26 -9.57
N ILE A 53 -2.14 1.16 -9.78
CA ILE A 53 -1.53 0.94 -11.10
C ILE A 53 -0.38 -0.08 -11.03
N GLU A 54 -0.35 -1.04 -11.96
CA GLU A 54 0.82 -1.86 -12.27
C GLU A 54 1.50 -1.30 -13.53
N ALA A 55 2.84 -1.24 -13.53
CA ALA A 55 3.61 -0.80 -14.68
C ALA A 55 5.00 -1.44 -14.70
N GLU A 56 5.70 -1.31 -15.82
CA GLU A 56 7.08 -1.77 -15.98
C GLU A 56 7.99 -0.62 -16.39
N LYS A 57 9.24 -0.67 -15.96
CA LYS A 57 10.29 0.24 -16.43
C LYS A 57 11.64 -0.46 -16.34
N ASP A 58 12.43 -0.37 -17.40
CA ASP A 58 13.76 -1.01 -17.48
C ASP A 58 13.74 -2.51 -17.12
N GLY A 59 12.69 -3.23 -17.52
CA GLY A 59 12.49 -4.65 -17.24
C GLY A 59 12.03 -4.99 -15.81
N HIS A 60 11.76 -4.00 -14.97
CA HIS A 60 11.34 -4.19 -13.58
C HIS A 60 9.84 -3.89 -13.41
N LYS A 61 9.17 -4.69 -12.58
CA LYS A 61 7.76 -4.50 -12.23
C LYS A 61 7.59 -3.50 -11.09
N TYR A 62 6.64 -2.59 -11.25
CA TYR A 62 6.28 -1.56 -10.28
C TYR A 62 4.79 -1.61 -9.93
N PHE A 63 4.51 -1.40 -8.65
CA PHE A 63 3.17 -1.29 -8.08
C PHE A 63 3.01 0.12 -7.54
N ILE A 64 2.05 0.88 -8.04
CA ILE A 64 2.03 2.34 -7.89
C ILE A 64 0.72 2.75 -7.22
N GLU A 65 0.84 3.36 -6.05
CA GLU A 65 -0.25 4.06 -5.38
C GLU A 65 -0.28 5.53 -5.84
N VAL A 66 -1.43 6.00 -6.30
CA VAL A 66 -1.66 7.36 -6.75
C VAL A 66 -2.28 8.18 -5.63
N LYS A 67 -1.74 9.38 -5.39
CA LYS A 67 -2.26 10.30 -4.37
C LYS A 67 -2.47 11.70 -4.93
N ALA A 68 -3.69 12.19 -4.77
CA ALA A 68 -4.09 13.56 -5.10
C ALA A 68 -3.64 14.58 -4.03
N SER A 69 -2.50 14.37 -3.37
CA SER A 69 -2.04 15.20 -2.25
C SER A 69 -0.68 15.85 -2.54
N LYS A 70 -0.39 16.94 -1.80
CA LYS A 70 0.91 17.64 -1.81
C LYS A 70 1.96 16.97 -0.92
N ARG A 71 1.53 16.12 0.02
CA ARG A 71 2.38 15.50 1.02
C ARG A 71 2.20 13.98 0.99
N PRO A 72 3.28 13.21 1.19
CA PRO A 72 3.16 11.76 1.29
C PRO A 72 2.22 11.37 2.44
N PRO A 73 1.24 10.50 2.22
CA PRO A 73 0.24 10.18 3.22
C PRO A 73 0.77 9.11 4.18
N THR A 74 1.71 9.51 5.04
CA THR A 74 2.32 8.61 6.04
C THR A 74 1.28 7.93 6.93
N LYS A 75 0.10 8.54 7.13
CA LYS A 75 -1.00 8.00 7.96
C LYS A 75 -1.88 6.97 7.24
N GLU A 76 -2.04 7.05 5.92
CA GLU A 76 -3.03 6.23 5.17
C GLU A 76 -2.59 4.77 4.98
N TYR A 77 -1.29 4.47 5.08
CA TYR A 77 -0.79 3.09 5.03
C TYR A 77 -1.14 2.33 6.31
N SER A 78 -2.28 1.65 6.33
CA SER A 78 -2.64 0.74 7.43
C SER A 78 -1.67 -0.44 7.51
N ALA A 79 -1.57 -1.09 8.68
CA ALA A 79 -0.77 -2.30 8.84
C ALA A 79 -1.21 -3.42 7.87
N TYR A 80 -2.50 -3.51 7.56
CA TYR A 80 -3.04 -4.43 6.56
C TYR A 80 -2.52 -4.13 5.16
N LYS A 81 -2.53 -2.85 4.75
CA LYS A 81 -2.00 -2.43 3.45
C LYS A 81 -0.50 -2.71 3.34
N ILE A 82 0.26 -2.46 4.42
CA ILE A 82 1.69 -2.78 4.49
C ILE A 82 1.95 -4.28 4.29
N ALA A 83 1.15 -5.14 4.95
CA ALA A 83 1.26 -6.59 4.77
C ALA A 83 0.94 -7.00 3.32
N MET A 84 -0.06 -6.38 2.67
CA MET A 84 -0.36 -6.64 1.27
C MET A 84 0.80 -6.21 0.35
N ILE A 85 1.35 -5.01 0.57
CA ILE A 85 2.50 -4.50 -0.18
C ILE A 85 3.72 -5.43 -0.04
N ALA A 86 3.98 -5.94 1.17
CA ALA A 86 5.10 -6.85 1.44
C ALA A 86 5.03 -8.19 0.67
N ARG A 87 3.84 -8.58 0.17
CA ARG A 87 3.66 -9.80 -0.64
C ARG A 87 3.91 -9.60 -2.13
N LEU A 88 4.00 -8.34 -2.57
CA LEU A 88 4.15 -8.04 -3.98
C LEU A 88 5.60 -8.32 -4.42
N ASP A 89 5.73 -9.05 -5.52
CA ASP A 89 7.02 -9.33 -6.15
C ASP A 89 7.39 -8.20 -7.12
N GLY A 90 7.93 -7.12 -6.57
CA GLY A 90 8.33 -5.92 -7.30
C GLY A 90 8.41 -4.67 -6.43
N THR A 91 8.69 -3.53 -7.05
CA THR A 91 8.92 -2.28 -6.33
C THR A 91 7.63 -1.50 -6.13
N HIS A 92 7.31 -1.16 -4.89
CA HIS A 92 6.15 -0.33 -4.58
C HIS A 92 6.51 1.15 -4.58
N LEU A 93 5.77 1.94 -5.34
CA LEU A 93 5.95 3.38 -5.52
C LEU A 93 4.72 4.15 -5.04
N THR A 94 4.95 5.40 -4.65
CA THR A 94 3.89 6.38 -4.38
C THR A 94 4.05 7.55 -5.33
N LEU A 95 3.04 7.75 -6.18
CA LEU A 95 2.96 8.86 -7.12
C LEU A 95 2.09 9.98 -6.54
N LEU A 96 2.71 11.09 -6.17
CA LEU A 96 2.00 12.30 -5.78
C LEU A 96 1.69 13.14 -7.03
N MET A 97 0.43 13.49 -7.25
CA MET A 97 0.01 14.21 -8.46
C MET A 97 0.19 15.73 -8.37
N THR A 98 0.23 16.28 -7.15
CA THR A 98 0.21 17.73 -6.88
C THR A 98 1.41 18.13 -6.01
N PRO A 99 2.02 19.33 -6.19
CA PRO A 99 1.76 20.33 -7.23
C PRO A 99 2.29 19.94 -8.61
N LYS A 100 3.22 18.98 -8.65
CA LYS A 100 3.72 18.36 -9.87
C LYS A 100 3.88 16.85 -9.62
N PRO A 101 3.71 16.02 -10.65
CA PRO A 101 3.89 14.58 -10.50
C PRO A 101 5.28 14.24 -9.95
N THR A 102 5.32 13.52 -8.85
CA THR A 102 6.56 13.10 -8.19
C THR A 102 6.42 11.68 -7.67
N ILE A 103 7.38 10.82 -8.03
CA ILE A 103 7.43 9.42 -7.60
C ILE A 103 8.39 9.30 -6.42
N PHE A 104 7.97 8.54 -5.42
CA PHE A 104 8.78 8.13 -4.29
C PHE A 104 8.77 6.60 -4.19
N LEU A 105 9.86 6.02 -3.68
CA LEU A 105 9.77 4.67 -3.12
C LEU A 105 8.78 4.72 -1.96
N THR A 106 7.84 3.79 -1.92
CA THR A 106 6.83 3.80 -0.85
C THR A 106 7.47 3.64 0.52
N GLU A 107 8.54 2.88 0.62
CA GLU A 107 9.29 2.72 1.86
C GLU A 107 9.79 4.06 2.42
N ASP A 108 10.23 4.99 1.56
CA ASP A 108 10.74 6.31 1.98
C ASP A 108 9.64 7.24 2.51
N VAL A 109 8.38 7.01 2.12
CA VAL A 109 7.25 7.79 2.62
C VAL A 109 6.63 7.22 3.89
N LEU A 110 7.01 6.01 4.30
CA LEU A 110 6.48 5.38 5.51
C LEU A 110 7.12 5.99 6.76
N SER A 111 6.32 6.09 7.82
CA SER A 111 6.89 6.32 9.15
C SER A 111 7.76 5.13 9.54
N GLU A 112 8.70 5.36 10.44
CA GLU A 112 9.65 4.32 10.84
C GLU A 112 9.00 3.02 11.38
N PRO A 113 7.97 3.06 12.26
CA PRO A 113 7.28 1.84 12.67
C PRO A 113 6.69 1.06 11.48
N LYS A 114 6.23 1.77 10.45
CA LYS A 114 5.67 1.17 9.24
C LYS A 114 6.75 0.58 8.33
N ARG A 115 7.94 1.18 8.27
CA ARG A 115 9.11 0.59 7.59
C ARG A 115 9.57 -0.69 8.26
N ILE A 116 9.67 -0.68 9.59
CA ILE A 116 9.98 -1.87 10.40
C ILE A 116 8.94 -2.97 10.14
N LEU A 117 7.66 -2.61 10.15
CA LEU A 117 6.58 -3.56 9.88
C LEU A 117 6.61 -4.11 8.44
N LEU A 118 6.93 -3.27 7.44
CA LEU A 118 7.10 -3.71 6.04
C LEU A 118 8.23 -4.73 5.93
N LYS A 119 9.40 -4.44 6.53
CA LYS A 119 10.54 -5.35 6.53
C LYS A 119 10.20 -6.67 7.23
N PHE A 120 9.54 -6.61 8.38
CA PHE A 120 9.07 -7.80 9.09
C PHE A 120 8.16 -8.67 8.21
N PHE A 121 7.14 -8.09 7.57
CA PHE A 121 6.23 -8.85 6.71
C PHE A 121 6.93 -9.46 5.49
N ARG A 122 7.90 -8.76 4.88
CA ARG A 122 8.70 -9.32 3.78
C ARG A 122 9.47 -10.57 4.24
N LEU A 123 10.18 -10.48 5.38
CA LEU A 123 10.88 -11.63 5.97
C LEU A 123 9.92 -12.78 6.31
N LEU A 124 8.77 -12.44 6.90
CA LEU A 124 7.74 -13.40 7.26
C LEU A 124 7.22 -14.16 6.03
N PHE A 125 6.95 -13.48 4.90
CA PHE A 125 6.42 -14.12 3.70
C PHE A 125 7.46 -14.86 2.87
N TRP A 126 8.73 -14.45 2.93
CA TRP A 126 9.83 -15.24 2.35
C TRP A 126 10.17 -16.50 3.16
N GLY A 127 9.79 -16.54 4.43
CA GLY A 127 9.86 -17.75 5.26
C GLY A 127 11.25 -18.09 5.79
N ASP A 128 12.21 -17.16 5.72
CA ASP A 128 13.54 -17.34 6.31
C ASP A 128 13.48 -17.18 7.84
N LEU A 129 13.41 -18.32 8.53
CA LEU A 129 13.35 -18.40 9.99
C LEU A 129 14.52 -17.68 10.67
N SER A 130 15.73 -17.74 10.10
CA SER A 130 16.94 -17.20 10.70
C SER A 130 16.95 -15.68 10.66
N GLU A 131 16.53 -15.10 9.54
CA GLU A 131 16.38 -13.66 9.35
C GLU A 131 15.23 -13.10 10.20
N VAL A 132 14.10 -13.81 10.28
CA VAL A 132 12.98 -13.40 11.15
C VAL A 132 13.40 -13.38 12.61
N LYS A 133 14.14 -14.40 13.07
CA LYS A 133 14.66 -14.43 14.45
C LYS A 133 15.63 -13.28 14.70
N THR A 134 16.62 -13.11 13.83
CA THR A 134 17.62 -12.03 13.93
C THR A 134 16.95 -10.65 13.94
N PHE A 135 15.90 -10.46 13.13
CA PHE A 135 15.13 -9.23 13.11
C PHE A 135 14.39 -8.95 14.44
N LEU A 136 13.86 -9.99 15.09
CA LEU A 136 13.11 -9.91 16.35
C LEU A 136 14.01 -9.88 17.60
N ASP A 137 15.29 -10.22 17.49
CA ASP A 137 16.27 -10.07 18.58
C ASP A 137 16.56 -8.58 18.88
N ASP A 138 16.31 -7.69 17.91
CA ASP A 138 16.31 -6.25 18.12
C ASP A 138 15.07 -5.81 18.93
N ASP A 139 15.28 -5.27 20.13
CA ASP A 139 14.20 -4.87 21.06
C ASP A 139 13.25 -3.83 20.47
N ARG A 140 13.77 -2.93 19.62
CA ARG A 140 12.96 -1.90 18.97
C ARG A 140 12.04 -2.50 17.92
N ASN A 141 12.56 -3.37 17.06
CA ASN A 141 11.78 -4.08 16.06
C ASN A 141 10.71 -4.94 16.73
N ARG A 142 11.10 -5.69 17.77
CA ARG A 142 10.22 -6.52 18.58
C ARG A 142 9.04 -5.72 19.14
N LYS A 143 9.30 -4.57 19.77
CA LYS A 143 8.26 -3.68 20.31
C LYS A 143 7.31 -3.16 19.24
N VAL A 144 7.82 -2.78 18.07
CA VAL A 144 6.98 -2.33 16.96
C VAL A 144 6.08 -3.46 16.47
N VAL A 145 6.62 -4.66 16.25
CA VAL A 145 5.84 -5.83 15.81
C VAL A 145 4.75 -6.18 16.83
N ALA A 146 5.07 -6.22 18.12
CA ALA A 146 4.13 -6.48 19.20
C ALA A 146 2.95 -5.48 19.21
N ASN A 147 3.21 -4.18 18.97
CA ASN A 147 2.16 -3.16 18.88
C ASN A 147 1.15 -3.40 17.73
N TYR A 148 1.51 -4.18 16.72
CA TYR A 148 0.64 -4.58 15.61
C TYR A 148 0.17 -6.04 15.72
N GLY A 149 0.24 -6.65 16.90
CA GLY A 149 0.06 -8.08 17.12
C GLY A 149 -1.23 -8.68 16.55
N ARG A 150 -2.34 -7.94 16.54
CA ARG A 150 -3.59 -8.38 15.88
C ARG A 150 -3.40 -8.67 14.40
N VAL A 151 -2.81 -7.72 13.66
CA VAL A 151 -2.59 -7.85 12.21
C VAL A 151 -1.50 -8.87 11.93
N VAL A 152 -0.42 -8.85 12.71
CA VAL A 152 0.67 -9.82 12.59
C VAL A 152 0.16 -11.25 12.78
N SER A 153 -0.63 -11.52 13.83
CA SER A 153 -1.22 -12.84 14.07
C SER A 153 -2.07 -13.32 12.90
N GLU A 154 -2.91 -12.43 12.36
CA GLU A 154 -3.81 -12.78 11.24
C GLU A 154 -3.04 -13.24 10.00
N TYR A 155 -1.91 -12.59 9.69
CA TYR A 155 -1.06 -12.96 8.57
C TYR A 155 -0.15 -14.15 8.88
N ALA A 156 0.38 -14.26 10.09
CA ALA A 156 1.24 -15.37 10.51
C ALA A 156 0.49 -16.71 10.52
N ASN A 157 -0.76 -16.73 10.99
CA ASN A 157 -1.59 -17.94 11.00
C ASN A 157 -1.94 -18.47 9.60
N LYS A 158 -1.71 -17.68 8.54
CA LYS A 158 -1.93 -18.09 7.14
C LYS A 158 -0.70 -18.75 6.52
N ILE A 159 0.43 -18.83 7.24
CA ILE A 159 1.68 -19.40 6.74
C ILE A 159 1.80 -20.84 7.25
N PRO A 160 1.99 -21.85 6.37
CA PRO A 160 2.14 -23.24 6.75
C PRO A 160 3.56 -23.55 7.26
N ASN A 161 4.00 -22.87 8.32
CA ASN A 161 5.30 -23.08 8.97
C ASN A 161 5.16 -22.91 10.49
N ASP A 162 5.05 -24.03 11.20
CA ASP A 162 4.82 -24.05 12.65
C ASP A 162 5.97 -23.44 13.45
N SER A 163 7.22 -23.66 13.02
CA SER A 163 8.40 -23.06 13.67
C SER A 163 8.39 -21.54 13.55
N LEU A 164 8.02 -21.00 12.38
CA LEU A 164 7.89 -19.56 12.16
C LEU A 164 6.77 -18.98 13.02
N LEU A 165 5.64 -19.69 13.10
CA LEU A 165 4.51 -19.28 13.91
C LEU A 165 4.87 -19.24 15.41
N GLN A 166 5.64 -20.20 15.90
CA GLN A 166 6.14 -20.19 17.28
C GLN A 166 7.05 -19.00 17.56
N ILE A 167 7.97 -18.67 16.65
CA ILE A 167 8.85 -17.50 16.77
C ILE A 167 8.00 -16.22 16.87
N VAL A 168 7.05 -16.03 15.96
CA VAL A 168 6.18 -14.83 15.96
C VAL A 168 5.37 -14.76 17.26
N ARG A 169 4.77 -15.86 17.70
CA ARG A 169 3.97 -15.90 18.94
C ARG A 169 4.77 -15.61 20.20
N SER A 170 6.09 -15.82 20.21
CA SER A 170 6.93 -15.48 21.37
C SER A 170 7.07 -13.96 21.60
N VAL A 171 6.66 -13.15 20.62
CA VAL A 171 6.77 -11.69 20.62
C VAL A 171 5.42 -10.98 20.79
N LEU A 172 4.30 -11.66 20.52
CA LEU A 172 2.95 -11.11 20.55
C LEU A 172 2.26 -11.36 21.89
#